data_AF-A0A1H1PCC0-F1
#
_entry.id   AF-A0A1H1PCC0-F1
#
_cell.length_a   1.000
_cell.length_b   1.000
_cell.length_c   1.000
_cell.angle_alpha   90.00
_cell.angle_beta   90.00
_cell.angle_gamma   90.00
#
_symmetry.space_group_name_H-M   'P 1'
#
loop_
_entity.id
_entity.type
_entity.pdbx_description
1 polymer ?
#
loop_
_entity_poly.entity_id
_entity_poly.type
_entity_poly.pdbx_seq_one_letter_code
_entity_poly.pdbx_strand_id
1 'polypeptide(L)'
;MYGLDLNKGNWMRKAIKANLEAWVEKLESQQNIDGDYLDHDFFLDYKLLGVATFLKQIAFEGDDMELLAIASKAEMLVTRKIQADEEAEEEEDLLRQQQYEADERIRTACYHYFYTEPAFAVDMSKYEALIDASAKNFSDPYKLSSLRRYVEQSQVLAKVYDKVKARLRRGCDGQATPTFEDVARAFDAELPVIYRRADAHVERTIAQYAASPASPASASLS
;
A
#
# COMPACT_ATOMS: atom_id res chain seq x y z
N MET A 1 53.87 40.45 21.86
CA MET A 1 53.41 39.22 22.51
C MET A 1 51.89 39.29 22.60
N TYR A 2 51.18 38.66 21.67
CA TYR A 2 49.73 38.51 21.75
C TYR A 2 49.43 37.34 22.67
N GLY A 3 48.98 37.64 23.90
CA GLY A 3 48.40 36.62 24.78
C GLY A 3 47.08 36.17 24.19
N LEU A 4 47.09 35.05 23.46
CA LEU A 4 45.87 34.35 23.08
C LEU A 4 45.16 33.92 24.37
N ASP A 5 43.95 34.41 24.52
CA ASP A 5 43.08 34.28 25.68
C ASP A 5 42.73 32.78 25.91
N LEU A 6 43.56 32.08 26.69
CA LEU A 6 43.41 30.67 27.06
C LEU A 6 42.02 30.35 27.65
N ASN A 7 41.33 31.37 28.17
CA ASN A 7 39.98 31.25 28.70
C ASN A 7 38.90 31.03 27.62
N LYS A 8 39.08 31.61 26.42
CA LYS A 8 38.13 31.43 25.30
C LYS A 8 38.19 30.03 24.71
N GLY A 9 39.39 29.44 24.63
CA GLY A 9 39.58 28.06 24.14
C GLY A 9 38.91 27.02 25.05
N ASN A 10 39.00 27.21 26.36
CA ASN A 10 38.38 26.31 27.34
C ASN A 10 36.84 26.44 27.36
N TRP A 11 36.32 27.68 27.25
CA TRP A 11 34.88 27.91 27.13
C TRP A 11 34.29 27.31 25.85
N MET A 12 34.97 27.48 24.71
CA MET A 12 34.52 26.94 23.42
C MET A 12 34.55 25.40 23.40
N ARG A 13 35.56 24.77 24.03
CA ARG A 13 35.60 23.31 24.23
C ARG A 13 34.44 22.80 25.08
N LYS A 14 34.16 23.45 26.22
CA LYS A 14 33.01 23.07 27.07
C LYS A 14 31.68 23.21 26.34
N ALA A 15 31.51 24.26 25.53
CA ALA A 15 30.31 24.45 24.74
C ALA A 15 30.14 23.38 23.65
N ILE A 16 31.23 23.03 22.95
CA ILE A 16 31.23 21.95 21.94
C ILE A 16 30.87 20.61 22.57
N LYS A 17 31.49 20.29 23.73
CA LYS A 17 31.20 19.08 24.49
C LYS A 17 29.73 19.01 24.92
N ALA A 18 29.24 20.06 25.58
CA ALA A 18 27.86 20.11 26.05
C ALA A 18 26.85 20.00 24.90
N ASN A 19 27.15 20.61 23.74
CA ASN A 19 26.32 20.45 22.56
C ASN A 19 26.36 19.02 22.01
N LEU A 20 27.52 18.40 21.90
CA LEU A 20 27.62 17.02 21.40
C LEU A 20 26.88 16.04 22.33
N GLU A 21 27.02 16.21 23.65
CA GLU A 21 26.29 15.43 24.66
C GLU A 21 24.77 15.63 24.54
N ALA A 22 24.31 16.88 24.42
CA ALA A 22 22.88 17.18 24.23
C ALA A 22 22.31 16.60 22.94
N TRP A 23 23.10 16.56 21.86
CA TRP A 23 22.66 15.98 20.59
C TRP A 23 22.61 14.45 20.64
N VAL A 24 23.54 13.81 21.36
CA VAL A 24 23.49 12.36 21.64
C VAL A 24 22.26 12.02 22.49
N GLU A 25 22.01 12.77 23.57
CA GLU A 25 20.83 12.57 24.42
C GLU A 25 19.53 12.79 23.63
N LYS A 26 19.48 13.80 22.75
CA LYS A 26 18.35 14.01 21.85
C LYS A 26 18.14 12.81 20.91
N LEU A 27 19.20 12.28 20.31
CA LEU A 27 19.12 11.10 19.43
C LEU A 27 18.61 9.85 20.17
N GLU A 28 19.10 9.63 21.39
CA GLU A 28 18.64 8.53 22.26
C GLU A 28 17.16 8.71 22.66
N SER A 29 16.73 9.93 22.95
CA SER A 29 15.32 10.23 23.30
C SER A 29 14.34 10.02 22.13
N GLN A 30 14.81 10.21 20.89
CA GLN A 30 14.02 9.95 19.68
C GLN A 30 13.78 8.45 19.42
N GLN A 31 14.51 7.54 20.07
CA GLN A 31 14.24 6.09 19.97
C GLN A 31 12.94 5.66 20.69
N ASN A 32 12.33 6.51 21.51
CA ASN A 32 11.20 6.16 22.37
C ASN A 32 9.84 6.73 21.96
N ILE A 33 9.72 7.41 20.81
CA ILE A 33 8.49 8.13 20.43
C ILE A 33 8.09 7.80 18.98
N ASP A 34 7.00 7.04 18.81
CA ASP A 34 6.29 6.77 17.54
C ASP A 34 5.54 8.00 16.97
N GLY A 35 6.10 9.21 17.10
CA GLY A 35 5.33 10.45 16.97
C GLY A 35 5.98 11.52 16.10
N ASP A 36 5.29 11.84 14.99
CA ASP A 36 5.30 13.09 14.21
C ASP A 36 6.63 13.87 14.21
N TYR A 37 7.54 13.45 13.33
CA TYR A 37 8.83 14.12 13.10
C TYR A 37 8.59 15.55 12.57
N LEU A 38 9.09 16.55 13.29
CA LEU A 38 9.25 17.90 12.75
C LEU A 38 10.30 17.84 11.61
N ASP A 39 10.02 18.48 10.48
CA ASP A 39 10.84 18.54 9.25
C ASP A 39 12.35 18.87 9.46
N HIS A 40 12.73 19.42 10.61
CA HIS A 40 14.11 19.76 10.95
C HIS A 40 14.94 18.61 11.53
N ASP A 41 14.30 17.54 12.01
CA ASP A 41 14.96 16.37 12.59
C ASP A 41 15.26 15.27 11.55
N PHE A 42 14.88 15.48 10.29
CA PHE A 42 15.27 14.64 9.16
C PHE A 42 16.81 14.62 9.03
N PHE A 43 17.39 13.41 9.02
CA PHE A 43 18.85 13.14 8.97
C PHE A 43 19.67 13.57 10.20
N LEU A 44 19.07 13.65 11.40
CA LEU A 44 19.82 14.02 12.61
C LEU A 44 21.00 13.07 12.90
N ASP A 45 20.79 11.78 12.66
CA ASP A 45 21.81 10.72 12.64
C ASP A 45 22.98 11.05 11.69
N TYR A 46 22.74 11.26 10.40
CA TYR A 46 23.82 11.57 9.44
C TYR A 46 24.51 12.90 9.75
N LYS A 47 23.77 13.91 10.23
CA LYS A 47 24.34 15.19 10.70
C LYS A 47 25.25 14.97 11.91
N LEU A 48 24.80 14.19 12.89
CA LEU A 48 25.57 13.89 14.10
C LEU A 48 26.80 13.04 13.79
N LEU A 49 26.71 12.09 12.85
CA LEU A 49 27.85 11.33 12.33
C LEU A 49 28.90 12.26 11.74
N GLY A 50 28.49 13.20 10.88
CA GLY A 50 29.37 14.21 10.30
C GLY A 50 30.06 15.09 11.35
N VAL A 51 29.30 15.58 12.35
CA VAL A 51 29.83 16.40 13.46
C VAL A 51 30.79 15.60 14.32
N ALA A 52 30.45 14.37 14.69
CA ALA A 52 31.30 13.49 15.48
C ALA A 52 32.61 13.17 14.75
N THR A 53 32.55 12.87 13.45
CA THR A 53 33.73 12.59 12.63
C THR A 53 34.67 13.81 12.55
N PHE A 54 34.10 15.00 12.34
CA PHE A 54 34.85 16.25 12.30
C PHE A 54 35.51 16.58 13.64
N LEU A 55 34.78 16.46 14.75
CA LEU A 55 35.31 16.70 16.09
C LEU A 55 36.38 15.68 16.47
N LYS A 56 36.22 14.42 16.06
CA LYS A 56 37.24 13.37 16.25
C LYS A 56 38.55 13.74 15.55
N GLN A 57 38.49 14.24 14.31
CA GLN A 57 39.66 14.69 13.56
C GLN A 57 40.36 15.89 14.25
N ILE A 58 39.60 16.91 14.64
CA ILE A 58 40.15 18.07 15.37
C ILE A 58 40.78 17.64 16.69
N ALA A 59 40.12 16.75 17.44
CA ALA A 59 40.61 16.27 18.71
C ALA A 59 41.90 15.48 18.56
N PHE A 60 42.01 14.65 17.52
CA PHE A 60 43.23 13.92 17.20
C PHE A 60 44.39 14.85 16.83
N GLU A 61 44.17 15.82 15.95
CA GLU A 61 45.20 16.80 15.55
C GLU A 61 45.63 17.71 16.70
N GLY A 62 44.70 18.00 17.62
CA GLY A 62 44.91 18.86 18.78
C GLY A 62 45.37 18.14 20.06
N ASP A 63 45.60 16.82 20.01
CA ASP A 63 45.94 15.96 21.15
C ASP A 63 44.94 16.09 22.34
N ASP A 64 43.66 16.29 22.02
CA ASP A 64 42.56 16.41 22.98
C ASP A 64 41.89 15.05 23.20
N MET A 65 42.46 14.25 24.10
CA MET A 65 41.99 12.89 24.38
C MET A 65 40.55 12.82 24.92
N GLU A 66 40.08 13.86 25.62
CA GLU A 66 38.72 13.88 26.16
C GLU A 66 37.70 14.12 25.05
N LEU A 67 37.94 15.13 24.20
CA LEU A 67 37.07 15.38 23.05
C LEU A 67 37.10 14.21 22.06
N LEU A 68 38.27 13.59 21.88
CA LEU A 68 38.44 12.41 21.03
C LEU A 68 37.59 11.24 21.51
N ALA A 69 37.57 10.96 22.82
CA ALA A 69 36.78 9.89 23.39
C ALA A 69 35.26 10.13 23.22
N ILE A 70 34.80 11.37 23.42
CA ILE A 70 33.38 11.72 23.31
C ILE A 70 32.94 11.66 21.84
N ALA A 71 33.71 12.25 20.93
CA ALA A 71 33.45 12.20 19.50
C ALA A 71 33.44 10.77 18.96
N SER A 72 34.37 9.92 19.39
CA SER A 72 34.41 8.50 18.99
C SER A 72 33.20 7.73 19.53
N LYS A 73 32.78 7.99 20.77
CA LYS A 73 31.58 7.37 21.34
C LYS A 73 30.32 7.77 20.55
N ALA A 74 30.18 9.06 20.22
CA ALA A 74 29.05 9.56 19.45
C ALA A 74 29.01 8.95 18.03
N GLU A 75 30.14 8.91 17.34
CA GLU A 75 30.26 8.25 16.03
C GLU A 75 29.86 6.77 16.11
N MET A 76 30.42 6.00 17.05
CA MET A 76 30.10 4.58 17.20
C MET A 76 28.61 4.32 17.48
N LEU A 77 27.96 5.17 18.29
CA LEU A 77 26.53 5.05 18.59
C LEU A 77 25.69 5.33 17.35
N VAL A 78 25.99 6.41 16.63
CA VAL A 78 25.25 6.81 15.43
C VAL A 78 25.44 5.80 14.29
N THR A 79 26.67 5.33 14.05
CA THR A 79 26.95 4.33 13.02
C THR A 79 26.18 3.03 13.28
N ARG A 80 26.12 2.55 14.53
CA ARG A 80 25.33 1.36 14.87
C ARG A 80 23.84 1.56 14.63
N LYS A 81 23.33 2.76 14.89
CA LYS A 81 21.93 3.09 14.66
C LYS A 81 21.61 3.08 13.16
N ILE A 82 22.38 3.83 12.37
CA ILE A 82 22.22 3.87 10.91
C ILE A 82 22.28 2.45 10.33
N GLN A 83 23.25 1.65 10.76
CA GLN A 83 23.36 0.27 10.28
C GLN A 83 22.14 -0.59 10.65
N ALA A 84 21.61 -0.46 11.87
CA ALA A 84 20.40 -1.20 12.27
C ALA A 84 19.15 -0.74 11.50
N ASP A 85 19.04 0.56 11.22
CA ASP A 85 17.94 1.12 10.44
C ASP A 85 18.04 0.67 8.95
N GLU A 86 19.24 0.69 8.37
CA GLU A 86 19.54 0.17 7.02
C GLU A 86 19.26 -1.33 6.91
N GLU A 87 19.69 -2.15 7.88
CA GLU A 87 19.40 -3.59 7.92
C GLU A 87 17.90 -3.88 8.00
N ALA A 88 17.15 -3.08 8.77
CA ALA A 88 15.69 -3.20 8.85
C ALA A 88 14.99 -2.80 7.54
N GLU A 89 15.43 -1.70 6.91
CA GLU A 89 14.89 -1.25 5.61
C GLU A 89 15.19 -2.28 4.51
N GLU A 90 16.40 -2.85 4.49
CA GLU A 90 16.76 -3.93 3.56
C GLU A 90 15.88 -5.16 3.74
N GLU A 91 15.60 -5.58 4.98
CA GLU A 91 14.70 -6.72 5.25
C GLU A 91 13.26 -6.42 4.76
N GLU A 92 12.74 -5.22 5.03
CA GLU A 92 11.43 -4.79 4.56
C GLU A 92 11.34 -4.74 3.03
N ASP A 93 12.38 -4.23 2.37
CA ASP A 93 12.45 -4.14 0.91
C ASP A 93 12.53 -5.53 0.26
N LEU A 94 13.29 -6.45 0.84
CA LEU A 94 13.34 -7.85 0.40
C LEU A 94 11.97 -8.51 0.53
N LEU A 95 11.26 -8.31 1.65
CA LEU A 95 9.91 -8.84 1.84
C LEU A 95 8.92 -8.23 0.83
N ARG A 96 9.00 -6.93 0.60
CA ARG A 96 8.17 -6.22 -0.38
C ARG A 96 8.42 -6.73 -1.80
N GLN A 97 9.67 -6.96 -2.16
CA GLN A 97 10.04 -7.53 -3.45
C GLN A 97 9.51 -8.95 -3.62
N GLN A 98 9.66 -9.81 -2.60
CA GLN A 98 9.12 -11.18 -2.63
C GLN A 98 7.59 -11.20 -2.80
N GLN A 99 6.89 -10.31 -2.10
CA GLN A 99 5.44 -10.15 -2.23
C GLN A 99 5.05 -9.69 -3.64
N TYR A 100 5.77 -8.72 -4.20
CA TYR A 100 5.54 -8.24 -5.55
C TYR A 100 5.72 -9.35 -6.60
N GLU A 101 6.81 -10.12 -6.49
CA GLU A 101 7.07 -11.24 -7.40
C GLU A 101 6.00 -12.34 -7.31
N ALA A 102 5.53 -12.65 -6.11
CA ALA A 102 4.42 -13.59 -5.90
C ALA A 102 3.13 -13.10 -6.57
N ASP A 103 2.82 -11.82 -6.42
CA ASP A 103 1.67 -11.16 -7.03
C ASP A 103 1.72 -11.19 -8.56
N GLU A 104 2.90 -10.95 -9.14
CA GLU A 104 3.12 -10.99 -10.58
C GLU A 104 3.00 -12.40 -11.16
N ARG A 105 3.44 -13.43 -10.42
CA ARG A 105 3.19 -14.84 -10.79
C ARG A 105 1.69 -15.13 -10.88
N ILE A 106 0.92 -14.72 -9.86
CA ILE A 106 -0.54 -14.90 -9.84
C ILE A 106 -1.20 -14.15 -11.00
N ARG A 107 -0.83 -12.88 -11.21
CA ARG A 107 -1.37 -12.06 -12.29
C ARG A 107 -1.12 -12.71 -13.65
N THR A 108 0.10 -13.17 -13.90
CA THR A 108 0.50 -13.77 -15.18
C THR A 108 -0.25 -15.07 -15.43
N ALA A 109 -0.33 -15.97 -14.45
CA ALA A 109 -1.07 -17.22 -14.57
C ALA A 109 -2.57 -16.98 -14.82
N CYS A 110 -3.21 -16.09 -14.05
CA CYS A 110 -4.62 -15.76 -14.26
C CYS A 110 -4.86 -15.14 -15.64
N TYR A 111 -4.00 -14.20 -16.06
CA TYR A 111 -4.15 -13.54 -17.35
C TYR A 111 -4.07 -14.54 -18.51
N HIS A 112 -3.12 -15.48 -18.43
CA HIS A 112 -2.96 -16.53 -19.42
C HIS A 112 -4.26 -17.32 -19.62
N TYR A 113 -4.83 -17.89 -18.55
CA TYR A 113 -6.02 -18.74 -18.65
C TYR A 113 -7.33 -17.98 -18.91
N PHE A 114 -7.39 -16.69 -18.64
CA PHE A 114 -8.59 -15.88 -18.93
C PHE A 114 -8.58 -15.26 -20.32
N TYR A 115 -7.41 -14.88 -20.84
CA TYR A 115 -7.33 -14.01 -22.02
C TYR A 115 -6.39 -14.49 -23.13
N THR A 116 -5.37 -15.29 -22.82
CA THR A 116 -4.45 -15.83 -23.84
C THR A 116 -4.92 -17.19 -24.35
N GLU A 117 -5.20 -18.10 -23.43
CA GLU A 117 -5.81 -19.40 -23.69
C GLU A 117 -7.12 -19.45 -22.89
N PRO A 118 -8.21 -18.84 -23.40
CA PRO A 118 -9.41 -18.61 -22.63
C PRO A 118 -10.09 -19.94 -22.28
N ALA A 119 -9.82 -20.42 -21.07
CA ALA A 119 -10.39 -21.64 -20.52
C ALA A 119 -11.68 -21.40 -19.73
N PHE A 120 -12.01 -20.13 -19.48
CA PHE A 120 -13.15 -19.71 -18.67
C PHE A 120 -14.11 -18.85 -19.47
N ALA A 121 -15.41 -19.08 -19.24
CA ALA A 121 -16.48 -18.30 -19.83
C ALA A 121 -17.56 -18.03 -18.78
N VAL A 122 -18.29 -16.93 -18.96
CA VAL A 122 -19.44 -16.57 -18.13
C VAL A 122 -20.69 -16.55 -19.00
N ASP A 123 -21.74 -17.20 -18.53
CA ASP A 123 -23.06 -17.10 -19.15
C ASP A 123 -23.88 -16.05 -18.41
N MET A 124 -24.31 -15.01 -19.13
CA MET A 124 -25.18 -13.94 -18.63
C MET A 124 -26.54 -13.90 -19.33
N SER A 125 -26.83 -14.87 -20.19
CA SER A 125 -28.04 -14.93 -21.03
C SER A 125 -29.34 -14.83 -20.22
N LYS A 126 -29.38 -15.47 -19.05
CA LYS A 126 -30.49 -15.34 -18.08
C LYS A 126 -30.82 -13.89 -17.78
N TYR A 127 -29.81 -13.08 -17.47
CA TYR A 127 -30.00 -11.69 -17.05
C TYR A 127 -30.29 -10.78 -18.25
N GLU A 128 -29.65 -11.04 -19.39
CA GLU A 128 -29.95 -10.35 -20.66
C GLU A 128 -31.41 -10.51 -21.04
N ALA A 129 -31.95 -11.74 -20.97
CA ALA A 129 -33.36 -12.03 -21.25
C ALA A 129 -34.32 -11.31 -20.30
N LEU A 130 -34.00 -11.24 -19.00
CA LEU A 130 -34.80 -10.52 -18.01
C LEU A 130 -34.83 -9.00 -18.28
N ILE A 131 -33.68 -8.43 -18.65
CA ILE A 131 -33.56 -7.01 -18.97
C ILE A 131 -34.36 -6.70 -20.24
N ASP A 132 -34.24 -7.52 -21.28
CA ASP A 132 -34.94 -7.29 -22.55
C ASP A 132 -36.46 -7.43 -22.43
N ALA A 133 -36.93 -8.38 -21.61
CA ALA A 133 -38.36 -8.50 -21.29
C ALA A 133 -38.93 -7.25 -20.60
N SER A 134 -38.10 -6.57 -19.80
CA SER A 134 -38.50 -5.41 -19.00
C SER A 134 -38.16 -4.08 -19.68
N ALA A 135 -37.35 -4.07 -20.75
CA ALA A 135 -36.73 -2.88 -21.33
C ALA A 135 -37.72 -1.79 -21.73
N LYS A 136 -38.90 -2.17 -22.24
CA LYS A 136 -39.94 -1.22 -22.67
C LYS A 136 -40.56 -0.42 -21.52
N ASN A 137 -40.50 -0.96 -20.31
CA ASN A 137 -41.14 -0.38 -19.14
C ASN A 137 -40.16 0.46 -18.30
N PHE A 138 -38.88 0.52 -18.67
CA PHE A 138 -37.90 1.32 -17.95
C PHE A 138 -38.24 2.82 -18.05
N SER A 139 -38.38 3.47 -16.90
CA SER A 139 -38.64 4.90 -16.79
C SER A 139 -37.42 5.77 -17.13
N ASP A 140 -36.21 5.21 -16.99
CA ASP A 140 -34.94 5.90 -17.23
C ASP A 140 -34.06 5.09 -18.21
N PRO A 141 -33.79 5.60 -19.43
CA PRO A 141 -32.95 4.93 -20.41
C PRO A 141 -31.49 4.78 -19.95
N TYR A 142 -30.96 5.68 -19.13
CA TYR A 142 -29.60 5.57 -18.60
C TYR A 142 -29.46 4.39 -17.64
N LYS A 143 -30.50 4.13 -16.82
CA LYS A 143 -30.52 2.97 -15.91
C LYS A 143 -30.60 1.66 -16.69
N LEU A 144 -31.38 1.62 -17.76
CA LEU A 144 -31.43 0.48 -18.66
C LEU A 144 -30.05 0.20 -19.31
N SER A 145 -29.41 1.23 -19.86
CA SER A 145 -28.06 1.10 -20.45
C SER A 145 -27.02 0.66 -19.41
N SER A 146 -27.07 1.22 -18.21
CA SER A 146 -26.17 0.83 -17.12
C SER A 146 -26.38 -0.62 -16.68
N LEU A 147 -27.63 -1.09 -16.62
CA LEU A 147 -27.94 -2.47 -16.26
C LEU A 147 -27.52 -3.46 -17.35
N ARG A 148 -27.68 -3.10 -18.63
CA ARG A 148 -27.14 -3.89 -19.76
C ARG A 148 -25.62 -4.03 -19.67
N ARG A 149 -24.91 -2.93 -19.43
CA ARG A 149 -23.44 -2.96 -19.23
C ARG A 149 -23.04 -3.77 -18.00
N TYR A 150 -23.84 -3.77 -16.95
CA TYR A 150 -23.54 -4.54 -15.73
C TYR A 150 -23.49 -6.06 -15.99
N VAL A 151 -24.36 -6.56 -16.89
CA VAL A 151 -24.46 -7.98 -17.25
C VAL A 151 -23.65 -8.37 -18.49
N GLU A 152 -22.98 -7.42 -19.14
CA GLU A 152 -22.15 -7.69 -20.31
C GLU A 152 -21.07 -8.74 -19.98
N GLN A 153 -21.01 -9.82 -20.75
CA GLN A 153 -20.15 -10.97 -20.46
C GLN A 153 -18.68 -10.58 -20.29
N SER A 154 -18.16 -9.66 -21.12
CA SER A 154 -16.79 -9.15 -21.03
C SER A 154 -16.50 -8.47 -19.67
N GLN A 155 -17.43 -7.64 -19.20
CA GLN A 155 -17.36 -6.93 -17.93
C GLN A 155 -17.46 -7.89 -16.75
N VAL A 156 -18.32 -8.89 -16.86
CA VAL A 156 -18.50 -9.90 -15.81
C VAL A 156 -17.26 -10.79 -15.72
N LEU A 157 -16.71 -11.23 -16.85
CA LEU A 157 -15.48 -12.02 -16.89
C LEU A 157 -14.31 -11.26 -16.26
N ALA A 158 -14.16 -9.96 -16.54
CA ALA A 158 -13.17 -9.10 -15.90
C ALA A 158 -13.36 -9.03 -14.37
N LYS A 159 -14.61 -8.89 -13.89
CA LYS A 159 -14.90 -8.94 -12.46
C LYS A 159 -14.54 -10.29 -11.84
N VAL A 160 -14.81 -11.41 -12.53
CA VAL A 160 -14.43 -12.75 -12.06
C VAL A 160 -12.92 -12.86 -11.98
N TYR A 161 -12.19 -12.43 -13.01
CA TYR A 161 -10.72 -12.40 -13.03
C TYR A 161 -10.14 -11.67 -11.80
N ASP A 162 -10.64 -10.47 -11.48
CA ASP A 162 -10.16 -9.72 -10.32
C ASP A 162 -10.44 -10.43 -8.99
N LYS A 163 -11.59 -11.12 -8.88
CA LYS A 163 -11.94 -11.89 -7.68
C LYS A 163 -11.10 -13.16 -7.54
N VAL A 164 -10.84 -13.85 -8.63
CA VAL A 164 -9.96 -15.03 -8.68
C VAL A 164 -8.55 -14.65 -8.25
N LYS A 165 -7.99 -13.57 -8.81
CA LYS A 165 -6.68 -13.05 -8.38
C LYS A 165 -6.65 -12.73 -6.89
N ALA A 166 -7.64 -11.99 -6.40
CA ALA A 166 -7.71 -11.60 -4.99
C ALA A 166 -7.86 -12.81 -4.05
N ARG A 167 -8.53 -13.88 -4.50
CA ARG A 167 -8.62 -15.14 -3.76
C ARG A 167 -7.28 -15.86 -3.73
N LEU A 168 -6.61 -15.99 -4.87
CA LEU A 168 -5.31 -16.67 -4.95
C LEU A 168 -4.25 -15.96 -4.12
N ARG A 169 -4.25 -14.62 -4.08
CA ARG A 169 -3.38 -13.84 -3.18
C ARG A 169 -3.53 -14.17 -1.70
N ARG A 170 -4.74 -14.56 -1.27
CA ARG A 170 -5.01 -14.94 0.13
C ARG A 170 -4.77 -16.42 0.42
N GLY A 171 -4.72 -17.26 -0.60
CA GLY A 171 -4.74 -18.71 -0.48
C GLY A 171 -3.47 -19.43 -0.98
N CYS A 172 -2.63 -18.77 -1.77
CA CYS A 172 -1.32 -19.28 -2.15
C CYS A 172 -0.27 -18.74 -1.19
N ASP A 173 0.58 -19.63 -0.67
CA ASP A 173 1.70 -19.32 0.24
C ASP A 173 2.86 -18.57 -0.46
N GLY A 174 2.55 -17.76 -1.48
CA GLY A 174 3.47 -16.85 -2.17
C GLY A 174 4.57 -17.51 -3.02
N GLN A 175 4.93 -18.77 -2.78
CA GLN A 175 6.14 -19.36 -3.38
C GLN A 175 5.92 -20.04 -4.75
N ALA A 176 4.76 -20.65 -5.00
CA ALA A 176 4.50 -21.37 -6.24
C ALA A 176 3.64 -20.55 -7.22
N THR A 177 3.94 -20.65 -8.53
CA THR A 177 3.06 -20.14 -9.58
C THR A 177 1.74 -20.94 -9.57
N PRO A 178 0.56 -20.28 -9.54
CA PRO A 178 -0.71 -20.98 -9.56
C PRO A 178 -0.85 -21.86 -10.80
N THR A 179 -1.29 -23.10 -10.59
CA THR A 179 -1.60 -24.02 -11.68
C THR A 179 -2.97 -23.70 -12.29
N PHE A 180 -3.27 -24.31 -13.43
CA PHE A 180 -4.63 -24.25 -14.00
C PHE A 180 -5.70 -24.70 -12.99
N GLU A 181 -5.45 -25.78 -12.24
CA GLU A 181 -6.42 -26.32 -11.27
C GLU A 181 -6.68 -25.34 -10.12
N ASP A 182 -5.67 -24.60 -9.68
CA ASP A 182 -5.82 -23.56 -8.64
C ASP A 182 -6.71 -22.42 -9.14
N VAL A 183 -6.45 -21.96 -10.38
CA VAL A 183 -7.24 -20.89 -11.02
C VAL A 183 -8.67 -21.36 -11.28
N ALA A 184 -8.87 -22.59 -11.74
CA ALA A 184 -10.18 -23.18 -11.98
C ALA A 184 -10.99 -23.32 -10.68
N ARG A 185 -10.37 -23.83 -9.61
CA ARG A 185 -11.02 -23.93 -8.29
C ARG A 185 -11.40 -22.56 -7.74
N ALA A 186 -10.55 -21.55 -7.93
CA ALA A 186 -10.85 -20.19 -7.54
C ALA A 186 -12.00 -19.59 -8.38
N PHE A 187 -12.03 -19.87 -9.68
CA PHE A 187 -13.11 -19.49 -10.58
C PHE A 187 -14.45 -20.10 -10.15
N ASP A 188 -14.49 -21.41 -9.91
CA ASP A 188 -15.69 -22.14 -9.47
C ASP A 188 -16.21 -21.65 -8.11
N ALA A 189 -15.32 -21.12 -7.26
CA ALA A 189 -15.71 -20.53 -5.98
C ALA A 189 -16.26 -19.10 -6.11
N GLU A 190 -15.75 -18.29 -7.05
CA GLU A 190 -16.14 -16.88 -7.20
C GLU A 190 -17.32 -16.67 -8.14
N LEU A 191 -17.47 -17.51 -9.17
CA LEU A 191 -18.56 -17.38 -10.15
C LEU A 191 -19.96 -17.42 -9.51
N PRO A 192 -20.28 -18.38 -8.60
CA PRO A 192 -21.58 -18.41 -7.93
C PRO A 192 -21.84 -17.17 -7.07
N VAL A 193 -20.78 -16.60 -6.46
CA VAL A 193 -20.89 -15.37 -5.65
C VAL A 193 -21.26 -14.18 -6.52
N ILE A 194 -20.69 -14.11 -7.72
CA ILE A 194 -20.99 -13.07 -8.71
C ILE A 194 -22.42 -13.22 -9.23
N TYR A 195 -22.85 -14.43 -9.58
CA TYR A 195 -24.23 -14.69 -10.01
C TYR A 195 -25.26 -14.34 -8.93
N ARG A 196 -25.05 -14.76 -7.69
CA ARG A 196 -25.95 -14.38 -6.58
C ARG A 196 -26.09 -12.86 -6.42
N ARG A 197 -25.00 -12.11 -6.64
CA ARG A 197 -25.03 -10.63 -6.60
C ARG A 197 -25.77 -10.05 -7.80
N ALA A 198 -25.60 -10.66 -8.97
CA ALA A 198 -26.31 -10.26 -10.18
C ALA A 198 -27.82 -10.52 -10.04
N ASP A 199 -28.24 -11.68 -9.52
CA ASP A 199 -29.65 -11.98 -9.20
C ASP A 199 -30.28 -10.85 -8.38
N ALA A 200 -29.68 -10.54 -7.23
CA ALA A 200 -30.20 -9.50 -6.34
C ALA A 200 -30.17 -8.08 -6.94
N HIS A 201 -29.15 -7.76 -7.74
CA HIS A 201 -29.01 -6.43 -8.34
C HIS A 201 -29.96 -6.21 -9.51
N VAL A 202 -30.06 -7.19 -10.41
CA VAL A 202 -30.92 -7.13 -11.60
C VAL A 202 -32.38 -7.08 -11.20
N GLU A 203 -32.82 -7.97 -10.32
CA GLU A 203 -34.21 -7.97 -9.81
C GLU A 203 -34.58 -6.64 -9.16
N ARG A 204 -33.72 -6.15 -8.26
CA ARG A 204 -33.95 -4.86 -7.58
C ARG A 204 -34.03 -3.70 -8.56
N THR A 205 -33.13 -3.66 -9.55
CA THR A 205 -33.07 -2.56 -10.51
C THR A 205 -34.28 -2.57 -11.44
N ILE A 206 -34.70 -3.75 -11.91
CA ILE A 206 -35.92 -3.90 -12.70
C ILE A 206 -37.15 -3.49 -11.87
N ALA A 207 -37.28 -3.97 -10.63
CA ALA A 207 -38.40 -3.60 -9.77
C ALA A 207 -38.47 -2.09 -9.49
N GLN A 208 -37.33 -1.42 -9.38
CA GLN A 208 -37.27 0.01 -9.09
C GLN A 208 -37.57 0.88 -10.31
N TYR A 209 -37.06 0.52 -11.49
CA TYR A 209 -37.07 1.39 -12.68
C TYR A 209 -37.98 0.92 -13.80
N ALA A 210 -38.45 -0.33 -13.77
CA ALA A 210 -39.39 -0.89 -14.74
C ALA A 210 -40.79 -1.14 -14.16
N ALA A 211 -41.04 -0.76 -12.90
CA ALA A 211 -42.38 -0.79 -12.31
C ALA A 211 -43.30 0.20 -13.03
N SER A 212 -44.43 -0.30 -13.53
CA SER A 212 -45.45 0.47 -14.24
C SER A 212 -45.94 1.69 -13.44
N PRO A 213 -46.01 2.89 -14.03
CA PRO A 213 -47.01 3.87 -13.66
C PRO A 213 -48.30 3.54 -14.42
N ALA A 214 -49.22 2.79 -13.82
CA ALA A 214 -50.61 2.78 -14.26
C ALA A 214 -51.55 2.23 -13.17
N SER A 215 -52.17 3.13 -12.42
CA SER A 215 -53.61 3.01 -12.20
C SER A 215 -54.23 4.27 -12.79
N PRO A 216 -55.00 4.21 -13.89
CA PRO A 216 -55.81 5.34 -14.29
C PRO A 216 -56.84 5.54 -13.18
N ALA A 217 -56.81 6.71 -12.54
CA ALA A 217 -57.89 7.12 -11.66
C ALA A 217 -59.18 7.10 -12.48
N SER A 218 -60.06 6.17 -12.11
CA SER A 218 -61.49 6.14 -12.36
C SER A 218 -62.05 7.33 -13.13
N ALA A 219 -62.59 7.05 -14.31
CA ALA A 219 -63.61 7.86 -14.94
C ALA A 219 -64.72 8.17 -13.91
N SER A 220 -64.76 9.42 -13.43
CA SER A 220 -65.95 9.97 -12.79
C SER A 220 -66.87 10.47 -13.89
N LEU A 221 -67.96 9.73 -14.08
CA LEU A 221 -69.18 10.14 -14.75
C LEU A 221 -69.58 11.56 -14.36
N SER A 222 -69.91 12.38 -15.35
CA SER A 222 -70.86 13.49 -15.25
C SER A 222 -71.51 13.67 -16.62
#